data_AF-A0A2E6YSX2-F1
#
_entry.id   AF-A0A2E6YSX2-F1
#
_cell.length_a   1.000
_cell.length_b   1.000
_cell.length_c   1.000
_cell.angle_alpha   90.00
_cell.angle_beta   90.00
_cell.angle_gamma   90.00
#
_symmetry.space_group_name_H-M   'P 1'
#
loop_
_entity.id
_entity.type
_entity.pdbx_description
1 polymer ?
#
loop_
_entity_poly.entity_id
_entity_poly.type
_entity_poly.pdbx_seq_one_letter_code
_entity_poly.pdbx_strand_id
1 'polypeptide(L)'
;MREVIPLFGVLTGIVVPLAVFFWLYHEGKGKREAVIEIAKHLDDPSKVEELLGLFDERKKEPIDYRRGGVITLFVGVGIYLLGAVSFGSFFEGIGLLVGAIGVGTMIAGYLYPNTSEELTHAVEEFEKP
;
A
#
# COMPACT_ATOMS: atom_id res chain seq x y z
N MET A 1 -25.05 -27.95 5.24
CA MET A 1 -24.35 -27.28 4.12
C MET A 1 -24.61 -25.77 4.04
N ARG A 2 -25.85 -25.27 4.20
CA ARG A 2 -26.16 -23.82 4.12
C ARG A 2 -25.45 -22.93 5.15
N GLU A 3 -25.17 -23.41 6.36
CA GLU A 3 -24.50 -22.62 7.41
C GLU A 3 -22.97 -22.63 7.31
N VAL A 4 -22.41 -23.59 6.59
CA VAL A 4 -20.96 -23.78 6.47
C VAL A 4 -20.35 -22.70 5.56
N ILE A 5 -21.08 -22.31 4.51
CA ILE A 5 -20.68 -21.29 3.53
C ILE A 5 -20.51 -19.90 4.18
N PRO A 6 -21.48 -19.34 4.92
CA PRO A 6 -21.30 -18.05 5.59
C PRO A 6 -20.23 -18.10 6.69
N LEU A 7 -20.07 -19.23 7.39
CA LEU A 7 -19.02 -19.40 8.39
C LEU A 7 -17.61 -19.31 7.77
N PHE A 8 -17.37 -19.99 6.65
CA PHE A 8 -16.10 -19.89 5.93
C PHE A 8 -15.86 -18.50 5.34
N GLY A 9 -16.92 -17.80 4.90
CA GLY A 9 -16.82 -16.42 4.43
C GLY A 9 -16.32 -15.46 5.52
N VAL A 10 -16.91 -15.54 6.72
CA VAL A 10 -16.50 -14.71 7.87
C VAL A 10 -15.08 -15.08 8.33
N LEU A 11 -14.75 -16.36 8.40
CA LEU A 11 -13.40 -16.82 8.77
C LEU A 11 -12.35 -16.30 7.79
N THR A 12 -12.60 -16.40 6.48
CA THR A 12 -11.66 -15.92 5.46
C THR A 12 -11.47 -14.41 5.55
N GLY A 13 -12.55 -13.66 5.80
CA GLY A 13 -12.51 -12.21 5.99
C GLY A 13 -11.69 -11.75 7.22
N ILE A 14 -11.51 -12.61 8.22
CA ILE A 14 -10.68 -12.31 9.41
C ILE A 14 -9.25 -12.82 9.25
N VAL A 15 -9.07 -14.02 8.70
CA VAL A 15 -7.77 -14.68 8.54
C VAL A 15 -6.87 -13.90 7.59
N VAL A 16 -7.42 -13.39 6.47
CA VAL A 16 -6.62 -12.67 5.48
C VAL A 16 -6.00 -11.37 6.04
N PRO A 17 -6.76 -10.46 6.69
CA PRO A 17 -6.17 -9.31 7.36
C PRO A 17 -5.13 -9.69 8.41
N LEU A 18 -5.43 -10.68 9.27
CA LEU A 18 -4.49 -11.10 10.31
C LEU A 18 -3.16 -11.61 9.73
N ALA A 19 -3.20 -12.39 8.65
CA ALA A 19 -2.01 -12.86 7.95
C ALA A 19 -1.20 -11.70 7.35
N VAL A 20 -1.86 -10.73 6.71
CA VAL A 20 -1.19 -9.54 6.14
C VAL A 20 -0.54 -8.71 7.25
N PHE A 21 -1.24 -8.47 8.36
CA PHE A 21 -0.67 -7.76 9.52
C PHE A 21 0.51 -8.51 10.14
N PHE A 22 0.39 -9.83 10.28
CA PHE A 22 1.46 -10.66 10.82
C PHE A 22 2.73 -10.58 9.95
N TRP A 23 2.58 -10.69 8.63
CA TRP A 23 3.69 -10.52 7.70
C TRP A 23 4.30 -9.12 7.79
N LEU A 24 3.49 -8.06 7.68
CA LEU A 24 3.96 -6.67 7.78
C LEU A 24 4.72 -6.41 9.08
N TYR A 25 4.24 -6.95 10.21
CA TYR A 25 4.90 -6.85 11.50
C TYR A 25 6.27 -7.54 11.50
N HIS A 26 6.34 -8.77 10.99
CA HIS A 26 7.58 -9.53 10.99
C HIS A 26 8.62 -8.97 10.03
N GLU A 27 8.18 -8.46 8.87
CA GLU A 27 9.04 -7.79 7.91
C GLU A 27 9.58 -6.46 8.47
N GLY A 28 8.72 -5.68 9.16
CA GLY A 28 9.15 -4.46 9.83
C GLY A 28 10.12 -4.72 10.99
N LYS A 29 9.87 -5.77 11.78
CA LYS A 29 10.73 -6.16 12.90
C LYS A 29 12.10 -6.64 12.44
N GLY A 30 12.16 -7.51 11.42
CA GLY A 30 13.43 -8.01 10.88
C GLY A 30 14.31 -6.90 10.30
N LYS A 31 13.71 -5.92 9.62
CA LYS A 31 14.44 -4.74 9.12
C LYS A 31 15.05 -3.92 10.27
N ARG A 32 14.29 -3.68 11.34
CA ARG A 32 14.77 -2.92 12.51
C ARG A 32 15.89 -3.63 13.26
N GLU A 33 15.80 -4.94 13.44
CA GLU A 33 16.84 -5.73 14.10
C GLU A 33 18.15 -5.70 13.30
N ALA A 34 18.08 -5.87 11.97
CA ALA A 34 19.25 -5.77 11.10
C ALA A 34 19.92 -4.38 11.17
N VAL A 35 19.14 -3.31 11.20
CA VAL A 35 19.66 -1.93 11.35
C VAL A 35 20.37 -1.76 12.69
N ILE A 36 19.77 -2.23 13.78
CA ILE A 36 20.37 -2.13 15.13
C ILE A 36 21.67 -2.95 15.20
N GLU A 37 21.73 -4.11 14.56
CA GLU A 37 22.91 -4.95 14.54
C GLU A 37 24.05 -4.32 13.73
N ILE A 38 23.74 -3.78 12.54
CA ILE A 38 24.74 -3.04 11.74
C ILE A 38 25.23 -1.79 12.50
N ALA A 39 24.34 -1.05 13.15
CA ALA A 39 24.70 0.15 13.93
C ALA A 39 25.63 -0.15 15.11
N LYS A 40 25.52 -1.34 15.73
CA LYS A 40 26.41 -1.75 16.83
C LYS A 40 27.82 -2.11 16.38
N HIS A 41 27.99 -2.43 15.10
CA HIS A 41 29.28 -2.81 14.51
C HIS A 41 29.94 -1.68 13.70
N LEU A 42 29.30 -0.52 13.60
CA LEU A 42 29.84 0.69 12.97
C LEU A 42 30.44 1.62 14.04
N ASP A 43 31.73 1.91 13.92
CA ASP A 43 32.44 2.85 14.81
C ASP A 43 32.22 4.33 14.45
N ASP A 44 31.64 4.63 13.28
CA ASP A 44 31.47 5.99 12.75
C ASP A 44 29.98 6.40 12.70
N PRO A 45 29.53 7.36 13.53
CA PRO A 45 28.12 7.77 13.61
C PRO A 45 27.58 8.31 12.28
N SER A 46 28.45 8.85 11.42
CA SER A 46 28.12 9.40 10.10
C SER A 46 27.55 8.33 9.16
N LYS A 47 28.05 7.09 9.22
CA LYS A 47 27.59 5.97 8.38
C LYS A 47 26.34 5.30 8.92
N VAL A 48 26.06 5.43 10.21
CA VAL A 48 24.82 4.97 10.82
C VAL A 48 23.65 5.84 10.35
N GLU A 49 23.87 7.15 10.22
CA GLU A 49 22.89 8.10 9.68
C GLU A 49 22.61 7.85 8.19
N GLU A 50 23.64 7.53 7.40
CA GLU A 50 23.49 7.16 5.98
C GLU A 50 22.77 5.81 5.79
N LEU A 51 23.05 4.81 6.63
CA LEU A 51 22.32 3.53 6.63
C LEU A 51 20.88 3.72 7.08
N LEU A 52 20.63 4.46 8.16
CA LEU A 52 19.29 4.83 8.59
C LEU A 52 18.54 5.56 7.46
N GLY A 53 19.21 6.49 6.78
CA GLY A 53 18.72 7.17 5.58
C GLY A 53 18.32 6.20 4.46
N LEU A 54 19.18 5.25 4.08
CA LEU A 54 18.88 4.23 3.06
C LEU A 54 17.70 3.31 3.42
N PHE A 55 17.48 3.05 4.71
CA PHE A 55 16.35 2.26 5.19
C PHE A 55 15.05 3.08 5.36
N ASP A 56 15.16 4.38 5.66
CA ASP A 56 14.04 5.32 5.77
C ASP A 56 13.60 5.87 4.39
N GLU A 57 14.54 5.98 3.44
CA GLU A 57 14.33 6.22 2.00
C GLU A 57 13.65 5.05 1.28
N ARG A 58 13.24 4.01 2.00
CA ARG A 58 12.00 3.29 1.66
C ARG A 58 10.77 4.18 1.87
N LYS A 59 10.86 5.49 1.57
CA LYS A 59 9.75 6.25 0.99
C LYS A 59 9.25 5.36 -0.13
N LYS A 60 8.11 4.70 0.10
CA LYS A 60 7.36 4.01 -0.94
C LYS A 60 7.41 4.95 -2.14
N GLU A 61 7.89 4.45 -3.28
CA GLU A 61 7.92 5.20 -4.54
C GLU A 61 6.68 6.10 -4.59
N PRO A 62 6.84 7.39 -4.95
CA PRO A 62 5.79 8.39 -4.89
C PRO A 62 4.47 7.73 -5.30
N ILE A 63 3.58 7.49 -4.32
CA ILE A 63 2.39 6.67 -4.57
C ILE A 63 1.64 7.38 -5.67
N ASP A 64 1.67 6.84 -6.88
CA ASP A 64 1.03 7.47 -8.02
C ASP A 64 -0.47 7.28 -7.82
N TYR A 65 -1.07 8.23 -7.11
CA TYR A 65 -2.48 8.23 -6.76
C TYR A 65 -3.36 8.19 -8.02
N ARG A 66 -2.85 8.63 -9.20
CA ARG A 66 -3.56 8.47 -10.48
C ARG A 66 -3.56 7.01 -10.92
N ARG A 67 -2.41 6.33 -10.90
CA ARG A 67 -2.34 4.88 -11.20
C ARG A 67 -3.16 4.07 -10.19
N GLY A 68 -2.99 4.34 -8.90
CA GLY A 68 -3.72 3.68 -7.82
C GLY A 68 -5.23 3.86 -7.96
N GLY A 69 -5.68 5.07 -8.30
CA GLY A 69 -7.10 5.36 -8.50
C GLY A 69 -7.71 4.69 -9.72
N VAL A 70 -6.98 4.63 -10.85
CA VAL A 70 -7.43 3.88 -12.04
C VAL A 70 -7.56 2.40 -11.73
N ILE A 71 -6.56 1.79 -11.08
CA ILE A 71 -6.61 0.38 -10.70
C ILE A 71 -7.82 0.11 -9.79
N THR A 72 -8.01 0.95 -8.77
CA THR A 72 -9.12 0.80 -7.81
C THR A 72 -10.49 0.97 -8.48
N LEU A 73 -10.61 1.89 -9.43
CA LEU A 73 -11.81 2.06 -10.25
C LEU A 73 -12.15 0.79 -11.03
N PHE A 74 -11.16 0.21 -11.74
CA PHE A 74 -11.35 -1.02 -12.51
C PHE A 74 -11.70 -2.22 -11.63
N VAL A 75 -11.12 -2.31 -10.44
CA VAL A 75 -11.52 -3.33 -9.45
C VAL A 75 -12.99 -3.16 -9.05
N GLY A 76 -13.43 -1.92 -8.79
CA GLY A 76 -14.83 -1.62 -8.51
C GLY A 76 -15.78 -2.01 -9.64
N VAL A 77 -15.42 -1.68 -10.88
CA VAL A 77 -16.18 -2.09 -12.08
C VAL A 77 -16.23 -3.61 -12.21
N GLY A 78 -15.12 -4.31 -11.97
CA GLY A 78 -15.07 -5.77 -12.02
C GLY A 78 -16.00 -6.42 -10.99
N ILE A 79 -16.01 -5.92 -9.76
CA ILE A 79 -16.91 -6.40 -8.70
C ILE A 79 -18.37 -6.08 -9.02
N TYR A 80 -18.65 -4.89 -9.58
CA TYR A 80 -19.99 -4.49 -10.02
C TYR A 80 -20.54 -5.45 -11.08
N LEU A 81 -19.76 -5.70 -12.14
CA LEU A 81 -20.13 -6.63 -13.22
C LEU A 81 -20.28 -8.06 -12.71
N LEU A 82 -19.44 -8.50 -11.77
CA LEU A 82 -19.58 -9.81 -11.12
C LEU A 82 -20.88 -9.92 -10.31
N GLY A 83 -21.27 -8.84 -9.63
CA GLY A 83 -22.55 -8.71 -8.96
C GLY A 83 -23.72 -8.82 -9.94
N ALA A 84 -23.66 -8.09 -11.04
CA ALA A 84 -24.69 -8.07 -12.08
C ALA A 84 -24.88 -9.45 -12.76
N VAL A 85 -23.82 -10.24 -12.91
CA VAL A 85 -23.85 -11.53 -13.64
C VAL A 85 -24.19 -12.72 -12.74
N SER A 86 -23.76 -12.76 -11.47
CA SER A 86 -23.89 -13.98 -10.66
C SER A 86 -24.20 -13.79 -9.18
N PHE A 87 -23.72 -12.73 -8.53
CA PHE A 87 -23.78 -12.62 -7.06
C PHE A 87 -24.84 -11.65 -6.51
N GLY A 88 -25.58 -10.96 -7.38
CA GLY A 88 -26.70 -10.09 -7.03
C GLY A 88 -26.31 -8.71 -6.51
N SER A 89 -27.32 -7.98 -6.01
CA SER A 89 -27.25 -6.55 -5.67
C SER A 89 -26.25 -6.20 -4.56
N PHE A 90 -25.89 -7.15 -3.69
CA PHE A 90 -24.91 -6.92 -2.63
C PHE A 90 -23.51 -6.68 -3.20
N PHE A 91 -23.07 -7.50 -4.14
CA PHE A 91 -21.77 -7.31 -4.81
C PHE A 91 -21.79 -6.14 -5.77
N GLU A 92 -22.93 -5.87 -6.40
CA GLU A 92 -23.14 -4.66 -7.18
C GLU A 92 -22.86 -3.39 -6.34
N GLY A 93 -23.42 -3.34 -5.11
CA GLY A 93 -23.18 -2.24 -4.17
C GLY A 93 -21.71 -2.11 -3.74
N ILE A 94 -21.02 -3.22 -3.48
CA ILE A 94 -19.57 -3.21 -3.16
C ILE A 94 -18.78 -2.66 -4.35
N GLY A 95 -19.13 -3.07 -5.57
CA GLY A 95 -18.48 -2.57 -6.78
C GLY A 95 -18.63 -1.07 -6.97
N LEU A 96 -19.83 -0.52 -6.74
CA LEU A 96 -20.07 0.93 -6.78
C LEU A 96 -19.26 1.68 -5.71
N LEU A 97 -19.20 1.14 -4.49
CA LEU A 97 -18.43 1.74 -3.40
C LEU A 97 -16.93 1.79 -3.74
N VAL A 98 -16.35 0.67 -4.16
CA VAL A 98 -14.94 0.58 -4.55
C VAL A 98 -14.65 1.45 -5.76
N GLY A 99 -15.56 1.51 -6.73
CA GLY A 99 -15.47 2.41 -7.89
C GLY A 99 -15.43 3.88 -7.46
N ALA A 100 -16.29 4.30 -6.54
CA ALA A 100 -16.31 5.67 -6.01
C ALA A 100 -14.99 6.03 -5.30
N ILE A 101 -14.39 5.10 -4.56
CA ILE A 101 -13.06 5.27 -3.94
C ILE A 101 -11.99 5.43 -5.04
N GLY A 102 -12.07 4.66 -6.12
CA GLY A 102 -11.18 4.78 -7.27
C GLY A 102 -11.26 6.16 -7.94
N VAL A 103 -12.46 6.71 -8.11
CA VAL A 103 -12.64 8.09 -8.62
C VAL A 103 -12.01 9.10 -7.67
N GLY A 104 -12.28 8.99 -6.36
CA GLY A 104 -11.75 9.92 -5.36
C GLY A 104 -10.22 9.93 -5.29
N THR A 105 -9.60 8.75 -5.35
CA THR A 105 -8.14 8.60 -5.35
C THR A 105 -7.51 9.12 -6.65
N MET A 106 -8.17 8.90 -7.80
CA MET A 106 -7.74 9.48 -9.07
C MET A 106 -7.77 11.01 -9.04
N ILE A 107 -8.84 11.62 -8.51
CA ILE A 107 -8.96 13.07 -8.34
C ILE A 107 -7.89 13.59 -7.38
N ALA A 108 -7.65 12.90 -6.26
CA ALA A 108 -6.60 13.27 -5.31
C ALA A 108 -5.21 13.30 -5.97
N GLY A 109 -4.93 12.35 -6.87
CA GLY A 109 -3.67 12.33 -7.63
C GLY A 109 -3.52 13.45 -8.67
N TYR A 110 -4.60 14.09 -9.09
CA TYR A 110 -4.54 15.33 -9.88
C TYR A 110 -4.43 16.59 -9.01
N LEU A 111 -5.06 16.59 -7.84
CA LEU A 111 -5.10 17.75 -6.93
C LEU A 111 -3.81 17.90 -6.09
N TYR A 112 -3.17 16.77 -5.76
CA TYR A 112 -1.89 16.68 -5.08
C TYR A 112 -0.87 15.99 -6.00
N PRO A 113 -0.43 16.67 -7.08
CA PRO A 113 0.52 16.08 -8.00
C PRO A 113 1.88 15.92 -7.30
N ASN A 114 2.51 14.75 -7.47
CA ASN A 114 3.76 14.39 -6.80
C ASN A 114 5.01 15.09 -7.36
N THR A 115 4.80 16.10 -8.21
CA THR A 115 5.86 16.86 -8.89
C THR A 115 6.82 17.51 -7.91
N SER A 116 6.37 17.84 -6.70
CA SER A 116 7.24 18.40 -5.66
C SER A 116 8.27 17.39 -5.16
N GLU A 117 7.91 16.11 -4.99
CA GLU A 117 8.84 15.08 -4.51
C GLU A 117 9.85 14.67 -5.60
N GLU A 118 9.44 14.57 -6.87
CA GLU A 118 10.35 14.30 -7.99
C GLU A 118 11.38 15.43 -8.19
N LEU A 119 10.96 16.69 -8.02
CA LEU A 119 11.86 17.85 -8.12
C LEU A 119 12.84 17.91 -6.95
N THR A 120 12.40 17.66 -5.72
CA THR A 120 13.29 17.62 -4.54
C THR A 120 14.32 16.51 -4.67
N HIS A 121 13.93 15.32 -5.14
CA HIS A 121 14.85 14.21 -5.32
C HIS A 121 15.88 14.47 -6.42
N ALA A 122 15.48 15.14 -7.52
CA ALA A 122 16.41 15.57 -8.54
C ALA A 122 17.41 16.60 -8.00
N VAL A 123 16.94 17.58 -7.22
CA VAL A 123 17.82 18.59 -6.60
C VAL A 123 18.78 17.97 -5.59
N GLU A 124 18.32 17.05 -4.74
CA GLU A 124 19.19 16.30 -3.81
C GLU A 124 20.23 15.46 -4.54
N GLU A 125 19.91 14.90 -5.71
CA GLU A 125 20.87 14.17 -6.55
C GLU A 125 21.89 15.10 -7.22
N PHE A 126 21.49 16.32 -7.59
CA PHE A 126 22.40 17.36 -8.09
C PHE A 126 23.27 17.99 -6.99
N GLU A 127 22.81 18.02 -5.74
CA GLU A 127 23.52 18.59 -4.59
C GLU A 127 24.42 17.59 -3.84
N LYS A 128 24.41 16.29 -4.22
CA LYS A 128 25.37 15.32 -3.68
C LYS A 128 26.81 15.71 -4.11
N PRO A 129 27.76 15.84 -3.16
CA PRO A 129 29.13 16.30 -3.41
C PRO A 129 30.01 15.29 -4.16
#